data_AF-A0A522Z135-F1
#
_entry.id   AF-A0A522Z135-F1
#
_cell.length_a   1.000
_cell.length_b   1.000
_cell.length_c   1.000
_cell.angle_alpha   90.00
_cell.angle_beta   90.00
_cell.angle_gamma   90.00
#
_symmetry.space_group_name_H-M   'P 1'
#
loop_
_entity.id
_entity.type
_entity.pdbx_description
1 polymer ?
#
loop_
_entity_poly.entity_id
_entity_poly.type
_entity_poly.pdbx_seq_one_letter_code
_entity_poly.pdbx_strand_id
1 'polypeptide(L)'
;QKCSACSRVYVQKNIANQFTEKLVNKVKELKIGKPWEKDVYLGPIINDAAQQKFEKAVNLAKKDGKIVCGGEILKDGIYRNGYYVQPTIVTNLPLNHQLIKEELFLPFLCVEEFEKFDDAIKQANESEYGLTAGIFSQDRKQIDEFFSKIEAGVTYANRAASATTGAMVQSQPFVGWKNSGISGKGAGGQYYLMQFLREQTQTICNEN
;
A
#
# COMPACT_ATOMS: atom_id res chain seq x y z
N GLN A 1 -0.78 8.24 -5.64
CA GLN A 1 0.14 7.30 -6.30
C GLN A 1 1.42 7.22 -5.47
N LYS A 2 1.54 6.19 -4.62
CA LYS A 2 2.64 6.05 -3.65
C LYS A 2 3.04 4.57 -3.61
N CYS A 3 4.33 4.28 -3.48
CA CYS A 3 4.83 2.91 -3.29
C CYS A 3 4.40 2.30 -1.94
N SER A 4 4.15 3.14 -0.94
CA SER A 4 3.63 2.71 0.37
C SER A 4 2.11 2.65 0.45
N ALA A 5 1.39 2.90 -0.65
CA ALA A 5 -0.07 2.88 -0.64
C ALA A 5 -0.60 1.50 -0.23
N CYS A 6 -1.61 1.48 0.64
CA CYS A 6 -2.31 0.25 1.00
C CYS A 6 -3.18 -0.18 -0.19
N SER A 7 -2.73 -1.18 -0.94
CA SER A 7 -3.47 -1.80 -2.04
C SER A 7 -4.29 -3.02 -1.60
N ARG A 8 -4.00 -3.57 -0.43
CA ARG A 8 -4.59 -4.81 0.11
C ARG A 8 -4.93 -4.64 1.58
N VAL A 9 -6.15 -5.00 1.95
CA VAL A 9 -6.62 -5.06 3.34
C VAL A 9 -7.08 -6.48 3.62
N TYR A 10 -6.57 -7.07 4.70
CA TYR A 10 -7.07 -8.32 5.25
C TYR A 10 -7.90 -7.99 6.49
N VAL A 11 -9.15 -8.45 6.53
CA VAL A 11 -10.10 -8.15 7.62
C VAL A 11 -10.65 -9.43 8.23
N GLN A 12 -10.75 -9.46 9.56
CA GLN A 12 -11.30 -10.61 10.27
C GLN A 12 -12.77 -10.82 9.85
N LYS A 13 -13.11 -12.06 9.46
CA LYS A 13 -14.42 -12.44 8.89
C LYS A 13 -15.64 -11.93 9.69
N ASN A 14 -15.57 -11.95 11.02
CA ASN A 14 -16.67 -11.53 11.89
C ASN A 14 -16.98 -10.01 11.84
N ILE A 15 -16.05 -9.18 11.39
CA ILE A 15 -16.23 -7.72 11.26
C ILE A 15 -16.17 -7.23 9.80
N ALA A 16 -15.91 -8.12 8.84
CA ALA A 16 -15.65 -7.79 7.44
C ALA A 16 -16.78 -6.96 6.79
N ASN A 17 -18.03 -7.35 7.01
CA ASN A 17 -19.20 -6.62 6.48
C ASN A 17 -19.28 -5.20 7.04
N GLN A 18 -19.20 -5.05 8.37
CA GLN A 18 -19.28 -3.74 9.02
C GLN A 18 -18.09 -2.84 8.64
N PHE A 19 -16.90 -3.42 8.52
CA PHE A 19 -15.71 -2.71 8.09
C PHE A 19 -15.87 -2.20 6.65
N THR A 20 -16.25 -3.09 5.73
CA THR A 20 -16.40 -2.76 4.30
C THR A 20 -17.47 -1.69 4.10
N GLU A 21 -18.60 -1.76 4.82
CA GLU A 21 -19.64 -0.74 4.75
C GLU A 21 -19.12 0.65 5.19
N LYS A 22 -18.45 0.73 6.35
CA LYS A 22 -17.85 1.99 6.85
C LYS A 22 -16.80 2.53 5.89
N LEU A 23 -15.97 1.66 5.33
CA LEU A 23 -14.95 2.01 4.35
C LEU A 23 -15.58 2.59 3.07
N VAL A 24 -16.59 1.92 2.51
CA VAL A 24 -17.32 2.39 1.31
C VAL A 24 -17.96 3.75 1.57
N ASN A 25 -18.62 3.94 2.72
CA ASN A 25 -19.23 5.22 3.07
C ASN A 25 -18.19 6.34 3.14
N LYS A 26 -17.03 6.09 3.77
CA LYS A 26 -15.93 7.07 3.81
C LYS A 26 -15.35 7.38 2.44
N VAL A 27 -15.22 6.39 1.56
CA VAL A 27 -14.73 6.60 0.20
C VAL A 27 -15.71 7.44 -0.64
N LYS A 28 -17.02 7.24 -0.47
CA LYS A 28 -18.05 8.04 -1.16
C LYS A 28 -18.07 9.52 -0.76
N GLU A 29 -17.59 9.86 0.44
CA GLU A 29 -17.46 11.24 0.91
C GLU A 29 -16.27 11.98 0.27
N LEU A 30 -15.35 11.28 -0.41
CA LEU A 30 -14.14 11.89 -0.97
C LEU A 30 -14.48 12.77 -2.18
N LYS A 31 -14.09 14.04 -2.12
CA LYS A 31 -14.19 14.94 -3.27
C LYS A 31 -13.07 14.67 -4.26
N ILE A 32 -13.45 14.35 -5.50
CA ILE A 32 -12.55 14.19 -6.64
C ILE A 32 -12.62 15.46 -7.49
N GLY A 33 -11.47 16.08 -7.77
CA GLY A 33 -11.46 17.35 -8.49
C GLY A 33 -10.07 17.90 -8.77
N LYS A 34 -9.99 19.20 -9.01
CA LYS A 34 -8.74 19.87 -9.37
C LYS A 34 -7.78 19.88 -8.16
N PRO A 35 -6.50 19.47 -8.33
CA PRO A 35 -5.56 19.34 -7.20
C PRO A 35 -5.26 20.63 -6.42
N TRP A 36 -5.54 21.80 -6.99
CA TRP A 36 -5.34 23.10 -6.34
C TRP A 36 -6.57 23.60 -5.58
N GLU A 37 -7.69 22.87 -5.59
CA GLU A 37 -8.88 23.20 -4.81
C GLU A 37 -8.75 22.62 -3.39
N LYS A 38 -9.01 23.46 -2.37
CA LYS A 38 -8.72 23.16 -0.96
C LYS A 38 -9.48 21.94 -0.41
N ASP A 39 -10.68 21.70 -0.89
CA ASP A 39 -11.57 20.63 -0.42
C ASP A 39 -11.48 19.36 -1.27
N VAL A 40 -10.64 19.33 -2.31
CA VAL A 40 -10.39 18.15 -3.12
C VAL A 40 -9.43 17.21 -2.39
N TYR A 41 -9.87 15.96 -2.21
CA TYR A 41 -9.07 14.92 -1.59
C TYR A 41 -8.26 14.14 -2.64
N LEU A 42 -8.86 13.87 -3.80
CA LEU A 42 -8.24 13.07 -4.86
C LEU A 42 -8.20 13.83 -6.18
N GLY A 43 -6.99 13.98 -6.72
CA GLY A 43 -6.74 14.52 -8.06
C GLY A 43 -6.75 13.44 -9.15
N PRO A 44 -6.36 13.79 -10.39
CA PRO A 44 -6.22 12.81 -11.45
C PRO A 44 -5.04 11.87 -11.20
N ILE A 45 -5.07 10.70 -11.85
CA ILE A 45 -3.90 9.86 -12.02
C ILE A 45 -2.96 10.43 -13.10
N ILE A 46 -1.72 9.94 -13.12
CA ILE A 46 -0.61 10.61 -13.81
C ILE A 46 -0.76 10.72 -15.34
N ASN A 47 -1.28 9.69 -16.01
CA ASN A 47 -1.32 9.63 -17.48
C ASN A 47 -2.34 8.62 -18.02
N ASP A 48 -2.47 8.58 -19.36
CA ASP A 48 -3.34 7.67 -20.10
C ASP A 48 -3.02 6.21 -19.84
N ALA A 49 -1.73 5.82 -19.82
CA ALA A 49 -1.32 4.45 -19.54
C ALA A 49 -1.82 3.96 -18.16
N ALA A 50 -1.81 4.83 -17.16
CA ALA A 50 -2.38 4.54 -15.84
C ALA A 50 -3.91 4.40 -15.91
N GLN A 51 -4.60 5.21 -16.71
CA GLN A 51 -6.05 5.10 -16.93
C GLN A 51 -6.43 3.80 -17.65
N GLN A 52 -5.68 3.40 -18.68
CA GLN A 52 -5.86 2.11 -19.35
C GLN A 52 -5.60 0.94 -18.40
N LYS A 53 -4.57 1.04 -17.53
CA LYS A 53 -4.32 0.04 -16.48
C LYS A 53 -5.49 -0.04 -15.49
N PHE A 54 -6.06 1.09 -15.11
CA PHE A 54 -7.26 1.15 -14.26
C PHE A 54 -8.45 0.49 -14.93
N GLU A 55 -8.72 0.78 -16.20
CA GLU A 55 -9.81 0.16 -16.96
C GLU A 55 -9.67 -1.37 -17.01
N LYS A 56 -8.46 -1.87 -17.30
CA LYS A 56 -8.17 -3.31 -17.27
C LYS A 56 -8.41 -3.91 -15.88
N ALA A 57 -7.94 -3.26 -14.83
CA ALA A 57 -8.12 -3.73 -13.45
C ALA A 57 -9.61 -3.79 -13.04
N VAL A 58 -10.39 -2.78 -13.42
CA VAL A 58 -11.85 -2.76 -13.21
C VAL A 58 -12.53 -3.90 -13.96
N ASN A 59 -12.17 -4.14 -15.23
CA ASN A 59 -12.78 -5.21 -16.02
C ASN A 59 -12.49 -6.60 -15.43
N LEU A 60 -11.27 -6.83 -14.95
CA LEU A 60 -10.92 -8.05 -14.23
C LEU A 60 -11.71 -8.18 -12.93
N ALA A 61 -11.83 -7.10 -12.14
CA ALA A 61 -12.60 -7.12 -10.90
C ALA A 61 -14.10 -7.37 -11.12
N LYS A 62 -14.68 -6.87 -12.21
CA LYS A 62 -16.08 -7.15 -12.60
C LYS A 62 -16.29 -8.62 -12.96
N LYS A 63 -15.26 -9.24 -13.56
CA LYS A 63 -15.32 -10.63 -14.04
C LYS A 63 -15.11 -11.62 -12.90
N ASP A 64 -14.09 -11.39 -12.09
CA ASP A 64 -13.53 -12.39 -11.18
C ASP A 64 -13.74 -12.04 -9.69
N GLY A 65 -14.40 -10.93 -9.38
CA GLY A 65 -14.69 -10.48 -8.01
C GLY A 65 -15.95 -9.62 -7.91
N LYS A 66 -15.99 -8.75 -6.89
CA LYS A 66 -17.11 -7.84 -6.65
C LYS A 66 -16.62 -6.42 -6.38
N ILE A 67 -16.99 -5.48 -7.26
CA ILE A 67 -16.78 -4.05 -7.01
C ILE A 67 -17.86 -3.56 -6.05
N VAL A 68 -17.46 -3.09 -4.87
CA VAL A 68 -18.39 -2.57 -3.83
C VAL A 68 -18.42 -1.04 -3.78
N CYS A 69 -17.46 -0.37 -4.43
CA CYS A 69 -17.42 1.08 -4.60
C CYS A 69 -16.55 1.43 -5.80
N GLY A 70 -16.92 2.49 -6.53
CA GLY A 70 -16.14 3.03 -7.64
C GLY A 70 -16.21 2.18 -8.91
N GLY A 71 -15.08 2.12 -9.62
CA GLY A 71 -14.95 1.33 -10.85
C GLY A 71 -15.25 2.07 -12.14
N GLU A 72 -15.27 3.41 -12.12
CA GLU A 72 -15.56 4.23 -13.30
C GLU A 72 -14.45 5.24 -13.60
N ILE A 73 -14.30 5.53 -14.89
CA ILE A 73 -13.48 6.63 -15.39
C ILE A 73 -14.38 7.87 -15.50
N LEU A 74 -13.94 8.98 -14.93
CA LEU A 74 -14.67 10.24 -14.97
C LEU A 74 -14.24 11.06 -16.18
N LYS A 75 -15.17 11.38 -17.09
CA LYS A 75 -14.86 12.08 -18.35
C LYS A 75 -15.63 13.39 -18.54
N ASP A 76 -16.69 13.62 -17.78
CA ASP A 76 -17.57 14.77 -17.96
C ASP A 76 -17.13 15.99 -17.14
N GLY A 77 -17.61 17.17 -17.56
CA GLY A 77 -17.42 18.42 -16.82
C GLY A 77 -15.95 18.74 -16.54
N ILE A 78 -15.60 18.89 -15.26
CA ILE A 78 -14.23 19.25 -14.84
C ILE A 78 -13.20 18.17 -15.14
N TYR A 79 -13.63 16.94 -15.46
CA TYR A 79 -12.76 15.78 -15.64
C TYR A 79 -12.29 15.61 -17.10
N ARG A 80 -12.91 16.32 -18.06
CA ARG A 80 -12.70 16.13 -19.50
C ARG A 80 -11.24 16.19 -19.97
N ASN A 81 -10.41 17.01 -19.32
CA ASN A 81 -9.03 17.26 -19.73
C ASN A 81 -7.99 16.62 -18.79
N GLY A 82 -8.37 15.57 -18.06
CA GLY A 82 -7.44 14.84 -17.19
C GLY A 82 -7.81 13.38 -17.01
N TYR A 83 -6.92 12.63 -16.37
CA TYR A 83 -7.12 11.21 -16.14
C TYR A 83 -7.77 11.01 -14.77
N TYR A 84 -9.08 11.19 -14.69
CA TYR A 84 -9.81 11.03 -13.43
C TYR A 84 -10.49 9.66 -13.35
N VAL A 85 -10.43 9.04 -12.18
CA VAL A 85 -11.03 7.74 -11.90
C VAL A 85 -11.65 7.76 -10.51
N GLN A 86 -12.71 6.99 -10.30
CA GLN A 86 -13.25 6.77 -8.97
C GLN A 86 -12.31 5.87 -8.15
N PRO A 87 -12.12 6.14 -6.84
CA PRO A 87 -11.48 5.17 -5.96
C PRO A 87 -12.31 3.88 -5.94
N THR A 88 -11.65 2.76 -6.21
CA THR A 88 -12.32 1.46 -6.40
C THR A 88 -12.01 0.54 -5.23
N ILE A 89 -13.04 -0.08 -4.67
CA ILE A 89 -12.91 -1.13 -3.66
C ILE A 89 -13.47 -2.42 -4.25
N VAL A 90 -12.67 -3.48 -4.18
CA VAL A 90 -13.01 -4.81 -4.67
C VAL A 90 -12.92 -5.82 -3.54
N THR A 91 -13.89 -6.72 -3.50
CA THR A 91 -13.92 -7.86 -2.58
C THR A 91 -14.10 -9.15 -3.36
N ASN A 92 -13.99 -10.29 -2.68
CA ASN A 92 -14.32 -11.62 -3.19
C ASN A 92 -13.48 -12.02 -4.42
N LEU A 93 -12.22 -11.59 -4.48
CA LEU A 93 -11.30 -12.08 -5.51
C LEU A 93 -10.72 -13.43 -5.05
N PRO A 94 -10.37 -14.34 -5.98
CA PRO A 94 -9.58 -15.51 -5.64
C PRO A 94 -8.25 -15.10 -5.00
N LEU A 95 -7.78 -15.78 -3.95
CA LEU A 95 -6.54 -15.42 -3.22
C LEU A 95 -5.31 -15.29 -4.13
N ASN A 96 -5.24 -16.07 -5.21
CA ASN A 96 -4.14 -16.07 -6.16
C ASN A 96 -4.35 -15.11 -7.35
N HIS A 97 -5.37 -14.26 -7.31
CA HIS A 97 -5.73 -13.38 -8.41
C HIS A 97 -4.68 -12.28 -8.64
N GLN A 98 -4.43 -11.94 -9.90
CA GLN A 98 -3.40 -10.96 -10.29
C GLN A 98 -3.59 -9.58 -9.61
N LEU A 99 -4.84 -9.13 -9.40
CA LEU A 99 -5.12 -7.86 -8.71
C LEU A 99 -4.71 -7.85 -7.22
N ILE A 100 -4.46 -9.01 -6.62
CA ILE A 100 -3.95 -9.16 -5.25
C ILE A 100 -2.41 -9.19 -5.24
N LYS A 101 -1.78 -9.58 -6.35
CA LYS A 101 -0.32 -9.79 -6.43
C LYS A 101 0.42 -8.62 -7.07
N GLU A 102 -0.18 -8.01 -8.08
CA GLU A 102 0.46 -6.96 -8.87
C GLU A 102 0.29 -5.57 -8.25
N GLU A 103 1.36 -4.78 -8.30
CA GLU A 103 1.27 -3.37 -7.92
C GLU A 103 0.54 -2.58 -9.01
N LEU A 104 -0.65 -2.07 -8.69
CA LEU A 104 -1.44 -1.26 -9.63
C LEU A 104 -0.97 0.21 -9.68
N PHE A 105 -0.54 0.76 -8.55
CA PHE A 105 -0.19 2.18 -8.37
C PHE A 105 -1.37 3.15 -8.66
N LEU A 106 -2.59 2.68 -8.42
CA LEU A 106 -3.88 3.33 -8.71
C LEU A 106 -4.71 3.48 -7.42
N PRO A 107 -5.77 4.32 -7.37
CA PRO A 107 -6.71 4.37 -6.26
C PRO A 107 -7.63 3.12 -6.28
N PHE A 108 -7.04 1.96 -6.02
CA PHE A 108 -7.67 0.66 -6.15
C PHE A 108 -7.28 -0.21 -4.94
N LEU A 109 -8.28 -0.71 -4.22
CA LEU A 109 -8.09 -1.46 -2.98
C LEU A 109 -8.80 -2.81 -3.06
N CYS A 110 -8.07 -3.89 -2.79
CA CYS A 110 -8.62 -5.22 -2.61
C CYS A 110 -8.82 -5.48 -1.11
N VAL A 111 -10.01 -5.91 -0.72
CA VAL A 111 -10.36 -6.30 0.66
C VAL A 111 -10.65 -7.78 0.68
N GLU A 112 -9.86 -8.51 1.46
CA GLU A 112 -9.93 -9.95 1.63
C GLU A 112 -10.28 -10.30 3.08
N GLU A 113 -11.08 -11.34 3.25
CA GLU A 113 -11.46 -11.83 4.58
C GLU A 113 -10.49 -12.90 5.05
N PHE A 114 -10.23 -12.94 6.36
CA PHE A 114 -9.50 -14.04 6.98
C PHE A 114 -10.22 -14.58 8.22
N GLU A 115 -10.02 -15.85 8.50
CA GLU A 115 -10.53 -16.51 9.72
C GLU A 115 -9.45 -16.64 10.79
N LYS A 116 -8.26 -17.10 10.39
CA LYS A 116 -7.10 -17.24 11.27
C LYS A 116 -6.08 -16.16 10.97
N PHE A 117 -5.57 -15.53 12.03
CA PHE A 117 -4.62 -14.43 11.90
C PHE A 117 -3.31 -14.84 11.22
N ASP A 118 -2.82 -16.06 11.51
CA ASP A 118 -1.64 -16.62 10.82
C ASP A 118 -1.81 -16.71 9.30
N ASP A 119 -3.02 -17.08 8.83
CA ASP A 119 -3.30 -17.15 7.39
C ASP A 119 -3.25 -15.75 6.75
N ALA A 120 -3.66 -14.70 7.48
CA ALA A 120 -3.59 -13.32 7.01
C ALA A 120 -2.14 -12.85 6.86
N ILE A 121 -1.27 -13.16 7.82
CA ILE A 121 0.17 -12.84 7.72
C ILE A 121 0.80 -13.59 6.54
N LYS A 122 0.50 -14.88 6.40
CA LYS A 122 1.00 -15.69 5.28
C LYS A 122 0.59 -15.08 3.94
N GLN A 123 -0.70 -14.77 3.76
CA GLN A 123 -1.21 -14.15 2.55
C GLN A 123 -0.59 -12.76 2.29
N ALA A 124 -0.41 -11.94 3.33
CA ALA A 124 0.25 -10.65 3.20
C ALA A 124 1.71 -10.79 2.70
N ASN A 125 2.41 -11.83 3.19
CA ASN A 125 3.77 -12.18 2.77
C ASN A 125 3.84 -12.86 1.39
N GLU A 126 2.74 -13.42 0.87
CA GLU A 126 2.63 -13.94 -0.51
C GLU A 126 2.61 -12.79 -1.55
N SER A 127 3.74 -12.09 -1.61
CA SER A 127 4.01 -10.93 -2.44
C SER A 127 5.49 -10.94 -2.80
N GLU A 128 5.81 -10.59 -4.04
CA GLU A 128 7.19 -10.34 -4.48
C GLU A 128 7.78 -9.07 -3.85
N TYR A 129 6.91 -8.20 -3.32
CA TYR A 129 7.25 -6.94 -2.67
C TYR A 129 7.15 -7.03 -1.15
N GLY A 130 7.96 -6.23 -0.45
CA GLY A 130 8.02 -6.14 1.01
C GLY A 130 8.35 -4.73 1.48
N LEU A 131 7.60 -3.72 1.03
CA LEU A 131 7.90 -2.32 1.34
C LEU A 131 7.29 -1.88 2.68
N THR A 132 5.96 -1.81 2.75
CA THR A 132 5.24 -1.35 3.94
C THR A 132 4.09 -2.27 4.31
N ALA A 133 3.86 -2.45 5.61
CA ALA A 133 2.70 -3.17 6.13
C ALA A 133 2.21 -2.52 7.42
N GLY A 134 0.95 -2.75 7.80
CA GLY A 134 0.48 -2.34 9.11
C GLY A 134 -0.69 -3.15 9.63
N ILE A 135 -0.87 -3.08 10.95
CA ILE A 135 -1.91 -3.79 11.68
C ILE A 135 -2.75 -2.83 12.53
N PHE A 136 -4.04 -3.10 12.60
CA PHE A 136 -4.93 -2.57 13.61
C PHE A 136 -5.43 -3.72 14.49
N SER A 137 -5.02 -3.73 15.76
CA SER A 137 -5.48 -4.72 16.74
C SER A 137 -5.36 -4.17 18.16
N GLN A 138 -6.21 -4.65 19.06
CA GLN A 138 -6.08 -4.41 20.50
C GLN A 138 -5.38 -5.58 21.21
N ASP A 139 -5.25 -6.73 20.54
CA ASP A 139 -4.54 -7.88 21.09
C ASP A 139 -3.04 -7.69 20.92
N ARG A 140 -2.35 -7.55 22.05
CA ARG A 140 -0.90 -7.37 22.08
C ARG A 140 -0.15 -8.54 21.45
N LYS A 141 -0.65 -9.78 21.61
CA LYS A 141 -0.01 -10.97 21.05
C LYS A 141 -0.03 -10.94 19.52
N GLN A 142 -1.14 -10.52 18.92
CA GLN A 142 -1.25 -10.35 17.48
C GLN A 142 -0.31 -9.26 16.95
N ILE A 143 -0.14 -8.16 17.70
CA ILE A 143 0.79 -7.09 17.32
C ILE A 143 2.24 -7.58 17.34
N ASP A 144 2.65 -8.26 18.40
CA ASP A 144 4.02 -8.78 18.53
C ASP A 144 4.28 -9.89 17.49
N GLU A 145 3.28 -10.74 17.23
CA GLU A 145 3.31 -11.75 16.17
C GLU A 145 3.41 -11.13 14.77
N PHE A 146 2.63 -10.08 14.50
CA PHE A 146 2.73 -9.32 13.26
C PHE A 146 4.14 -8.79 13.03
N PHE A 147 4.71 -8.09 14.02
CA PHE A 147 6.06 -7.54 13.88
C PHE A 147 7.16 -8.60 13.74
N SER A 148 6.96 -9.79 14.31
CA SER A 148 7.94 -10.88 14.20
C SER A 148 7.85 -11.66 12.88
N LYS A 149 6.68 -11.72 12.24
CA LYS A 149 6.44 -12.56 11.05
C LYS A 149 6.23 -11.81 9.75
N ILE A 150 5.84 -10.53 9.76
CA ILE A 150 5.58 -9.78 8.54
C ILE A 150 6.87 -9.49 7.77
N GLU A 151 6.85 -9.69 6.45
CA GLU A 151 8.01 -9.49 5.58
C GLU A 151 7.92 -8.13 4.87
N ALA A 152 8.09 -7.05 5.64
CA ALA A 152 8.11 -5.69 5.11
C ALA A 152 9.13 -4.82 5.83
N GLY A 153 9.75 -3.89 5.10
CA GLY A 153 10.81 -3.05 5.65
C GLY A 153 10.33 -1.95 6.58
N VAL A 154 9.12 -1.42 6.39
CA VAL A 154 8.52 -0.43 7.31
C VAL A 154 7.15 -0.90 7.78
N THR A 155 7.01 -1.10 9.08
CA THR A 155 5.82 -1.68 9.68
C THR A 155 5.20 -0.75 10.71
N TYR A 156 3.87 -0.79 10.83
CA TYR A 156 3.12 0.08 11.74
C TYR A 156 2.05 -0.71 12.49
N ALA A 157 1.78 -0.32 13.74
CA ALA A 157 0.61 -0.78 14.48
C ALA A 157 -0.20 0.43 14.96
N ASN A 158 -1.53 0.39 14.79
CA ASN A 158 -2.48 1.33 15.38
C ASN A 158 -2.19 2.83 15.11
N ARG A 159 -1.62 3.18 13.95
CA ARG A 159 -1.42 4.58 13.56
C ARG A 159 -2.75 5.24 13.21
N ALA A 160 -3.02 6.40 13.81
CA ALA A 160 -4.26 7.14 13.58
C ALA A 160 -4.48 7.60 12.13
N ALA A 161 -3.40 7.98 11.41
CA ALA A 161 -3.52 8.61 10.09
C ALA A 161 -3.39 7.64 8.90
N SER A 162 -2.53 6.62 9.01
CA SER A 162 -2.30 5.63 7.95
C SER A 162 -1.62 4.39 8.51
N ALA A 163 -2.05 3.21 8.07
CA ALA A 163 -1.40 1.95 8.41
C ALA A 163 -0.12 1.66 7.62
N THR A 164 0.13 2.35 6.49
CA THR A 164 1.23 1.97 5.59
C THR A 164 2.01 3.15 5.03
N THR A 165 1.46 4.38 5.05
CA THR A 165 2.11 5.56 4.44
C THR A 165 2.57 6.59 5.47
N GLY A 166 3.30 7.60 4.99
CA GLY A 166 3.73 8.73 5.82
C GLY A 166 4.86 8.35 6.75
N ALA A 167 5.86 7.64 6.21
CA ALA A 167 7.15 7.44 6.85
C ALA A 167 7.83 8.80 7.04
N MET A 168 8.27 9.10 8.25
CA MET A 168 9.00 10.31 8.59
C MET A 168 10.50 10.06 8.54
N VAL A 169 11.23 11.01 7.93
CA VAL A 169 12.70 11.01 7.91
C VAL A 169 13.24 10.82 9.34
N GLN A 170 14.33 10.07 9.47
CA GLN A 170 14.99 9.71 10.73
C GLN A 170 14.18 8.77 11.64
N SER A 171 12.93 9.09 11.97
CA SER A 171 12.12 8.27 12.87
C SER A 171 11.68 6.95 12.24
N GLN A 172 11.43 6.93 10.94
CA GLN A 172 10.93 5.77 10.19
C GLN A 172 11.71 5.66 8.87
N PRO A 173 13.01 5.32 8.90
CA PRO A 173 13.82 5.17 7.70
C PRO A 173 13.11 4.27 6.68
N PHE A 174 12.92 4.80 5.48
CA PHE A 174 12.07 4.14 4.49
C PHE A 174 12.86 3.07 3.73
N VAL A 175 12.65 1.81 4.10
CA VAL A 175 13.39 0.64 3.58
C VAL A 175 12.43 -0.39 3.01
N GLY A 176 12.82 -1.04 1.91
CA GLY A 176 12.08 -2.15 1.31
C GLY A 176 12.84 -3.47 1.42
N TRP A 177 12.10 -4.56 1.59
CA TRP A 177 12.57 -5.94 1.51
C TRP A 177 12.13 -6.57 0.18
N LYS A 178 12.65 -7.77 -0.14
CA LYS A 178 12.36 -8.50 -1.39
C LYS A 178 12.63 -7.62 -2.62
N ASN A 179 11.74 -7.63 -3.62
CA ASN A 179 11.88 -6.78 -4.81
C ASN A 179 11.62 -5.30 -4.54
N SER A 180 11.32 -4.89 -3.29
CA SER A 180 11.12 -3.48 -2.93
C SER A 180 12.40 -2.74 -2.54
N GLY A 181 13.54 -3.43 -2.42
CA GLY A 181 14.81 -2.78 -2.08
C GLY A 181 15.99 -3.73 -2.13
N ILE A 182 17.17 -3.22 -2.50
CA ILE A 182 18.38 -4.04 -2.72
C ILE A 182 19.36 -3.92 -1.55
N SER A 183 19.50 -2.74 -0.95
CA SER A 183 20.55 -2.48 0.04
C SER A 183 20.16 -2.80 1.49
N GLY A 184 18.86 -2.98 1.77
CA GLY A 184 18.34 -3.08 3.12
C GLY A 184 18.59 -1.84 3.99
N LYS A 185 19.01 -0.71 3.40
CA LYS A 185 19.26 0.55 4.12
C LYS A 185 18.20 1.59 3.76
N GLY A 186 17.43 2.02 4.76
CA GLY A 186 16.29 2.91 4.53
C GLY A 186 16.67 4.38 4.36
N ALA A 187 16.07 5.03 3.36
CA ALA A 187 16.25 6.45 3.11
C ALA A 187 15.86 7.28 4.34
N GLY A 188 16.65 8.30 4.65
CA GLY A 188 16.46 9.14 5.82
C GLY A 188 16.91 8.49 7.14
N GLY A 189 17.51 7.30 7.13
CA GLY A 189 18.11 6.67 8.31
C GLY A 189 19.63 6.83 8.37
N GLN A 190 20.21 6.55 9.55
CA GLN A 190 21.65 6.67 9.80
C GLN A 190 22.50 5.83 8.83
N TYR A 191 22.05 4.62 8.51
CA TYR A 191 22.79 3.72 7.62
C TYR A 191 22.68 4.06 6.14
N TYR A 192 21.80 4.99 5.75
CA TYR A 192 21.61 5.33 4.34
C TYR A 192 22.84 6.02 3.75
N LEU A 193 23.41 6.96 4.51
CA LEU A 193 24.58 7.74 4.11
C LEU A 193 25.80 6.86 3.84
N MET A 194 25.97 5.78 4.60
CA MET A 194 27.10 4.86 4.46
C MET A 194 27.18 4.21 3.07
N GLN A 195 26.06 4.10 2.33
CA GLN A 195 26.06 3.58 0.96
C GLN A 195 26.79 4.48 -0.04
N PHE A 196 26.99 5.75 0.31
CA PHE A 196 27.67 6.75 -0.53
C PHE A 196 29.12 6.97 -0.09
N LEU A 197 29.56 6.32 0.99
CA LEU A 197 30.91 6.42 1.51
C LEU A 197 31.76 5.20 1.08
N ARG A 198 33.07 5.33 1.15
CA ARG A 198 34.03 4.25 0.94
C ARG A 198 35.00 4.19 2.10
N GLU A 199 35.30 3.00 2.58
CA GLU A 199 36.33 2.79 3.60
C GLU A 199 37.67 2.48 2.95
N GLN A 200 38.75 2.98 3.53
CA GLN A 200 40.12 2.65 3.18
C GLN A 200 40.90 2.37 4.46
N THR A 201 41.43 1.16 4.60
CA THR A 201 42.37 0.82 5.66
C THR A 201 43.78 1.15 5.20
N GLN A 202 44.53 1.89 6.02
CA GLN A 202 45.94 2.20 5.77
C GLN A 202 46.77 1.67 6.94
N THR A 203 47.80 0.88 6.62
CA THR A 203 48.73 0.32 7.60
C THR A 203 50.15 0.74 7.23
N ILE A 204 50.87 1.33 8.18
CA ILE A 204 52.29 1.67 8.03
C ILE A 204 53.06 0.80 9.03
N CYS A 205 53.92 -0.09 8.53
CA CYS A 205 54.84 -0.88 9.35
C CYS A 205 56.21 -0.20 9.34
N ASN A 206 56.67 0.27 10.51
CA ASN A 206 58.02 0.80 10.67
C ASN A 206 58.90 -0.28 11.31
N GLU A 207 60.05 -0.55 10.70
CA GLU A 207 61.14 -1.29 11.35
C GLU A 207 61.98 -0.27 12.14
N ASN A 208 62.03 -0.42 13.46
CA ASN A 208 63.07 0.20 14.28
C ASN A 208 64.32 -0.68 14.25
#